data_AF-A0A951CTC2-F1
#
_entry.id   AF-A0A951CTC2-F1
#
_cell.length_a   1.000
_cell.length_b   1.000
_cell.length_c   1.000
_cell.angle_alpha   90.00
_cell.angle_beta   90.00
_cell.angle_gamma   90.00
#
_symmetry.space_group_name_H-M   'P 1'
#
loop_
_entity.id
_entity.type
_entity.pdbx_description
1 polymer ?
#
loop_
_entity_poly.entity_id
_entity_poly.type
_entity_poly.pdbx_seq_one_letter_code
_entity_poly.pdbx_strand_id
1 'polypeptide(L)'
;MNPEGPFLFDTSAESWLSRDPAGRQWLLQYSRRHLVYVSAITVLERLTGFGIALAQATSERAGWIRSMRDSYDQTPARVLPVHHAVVRAAAELICLVPDAPSPPVSARRRAESKAGRIARWRFDIVIAATSLVQGLPLVHNNSRDFEVLREALARHPERFPGLGAMRLLRCIDLKE
;
A
#
# COMPACT_ATOMS: atom_id res chain seq x y z
N MET A 1 -3.76 -9.63 -21.19
CA MET A 1 -3.86 -8.21 -21.58
C MET A 1 -3.43 -7.41 -20.37
N ASN A 2 -2.30 -6.70 -20.44
CA ASN A 2 -1.75 -6.00 -19.28
C ASN A 2 -2.75 -4.92 -18.81
N PRO A 3 -3.08 -4.82 -17.50
CA PRO A 3 -4.05 -3.84 -17.03
C PRO A 3 -3.57 -2.42 -17.33
N GLU A 4 -4.49 -1.56 -17.80
CA GLU A 4 -4.17 -0.18 -18.16
C GLU A 4 -4.29 0.74 -16.93
N GLY A 5 -3.30 1.61 -16.73
CA GLY A 5 -3.23 2.55 -15.61
C GLY A 5 -4.17 3.75 -15.74
N PRO A 6 -4.19 4.67 -14.75
CA PRO A 6 -3.29 4.74 -13.60
C PRO A 6 -3.68 3.87 -12.40
N PHE A 7 -2.72 3.55 -11.53
CA PHE A 7 -2.87 2.71 -10.34
C PHE A 7 -2.35 3.38 -9.08
N LEU A 8 -2.92 2.96 -7.94
CA LEU A 8 -2.38 3.25 -6.60
C LEU A 8 -1.54 2.06 -6.14
N PHE A 9 -0.31 2.31 -5.69
CA PHE A 9 0.61 1.29 -5.22
C PHE A 9 0.65 1.28 -3.70
N ASP A 10 0.38 0.11 -3.12
CA ASP A 10 0.58 -0.15 -1.70
C ASP A 10 2.08 -0.23 -1.34
N THR A 11 2.40 -0.03 -0.06
CA THR A 11 3.75 -0.16 0.50
C THR A 11 4.34 -1.55 0.25
N SER A 12 3.52 -2.60 0.30
CA SER A 12 3.97 -3.97 0.00
C SER A 12 4.33 -4.14 -1.48
N ALA A 13 3.64 -3.45 -2.38
CA ALA A 13 3.92 -3.48 -3.81
C ALA A 13 5.23 -2.79 -4.16
N GLU A 14 5.48 -1.58 -3.64
CA GLU A 14 6.75 -0.87 -3.87
C GLU A 14 7.95 -1.71 -3.39
N SER A 15 7.80 -2.33 -2.22
CA SER A 15 8.84 -3.18 -1.62
C SER A 15 9.10 -4.45 -2.43
N TRP A 16 8.06 -5.05 -3.01
CA TRP A 16 8.21 -6.26 -3.81
C TRP A 16 8.74 -5.96 -5.21
N LEU A 17 8.15 -4.98 -5.90
CA LEU A 17 8.53 -4.59 -7.26
C LEU A 17 9.97 -4.09 -7.32
N SER A 18 10.49 -3.45 -6.27
CA SER A 18 11.89 -3.00 -6.22
C SER A 18 12.91 -4.13 -6.04
N ARG A 19 12.50 -5.29 -5.51
CA ARG A 19 13.39 -6.43 -5.26
C ARG A 19 13.41 -7.41 -6.43
N ASP A 20 12.29 -7.53 -7.13
CA ASP A 20 12.16 -8.47 -8.24
C ASP A 20 12.68 -7.87 -9.57
N PRO A 21 13.57 -8.54 -10.33
CA PRO A 21 14.09 -8.03 -11.60
C PRO A 21 13.01 -7.73 -12.66
N ALA A 22 12.07 -8.65 -12.86
CA ALA A 22 11.00 -8.49 -13.85
C ALA A 22 9.97 -7.45 -13.39
N GLY A 23 9.69 -7.38 -12.08
CA GLY A 23 8.83 -6.37 -11.46
C GLY A 23 9.41 -4.97 -11.59
N ARG A 24 10.73 -4.81 -11.39
CA ARG A 24 11.44 -3.55 -11.66
C ARG A 24 11.31 -3.14 -13.13
N GLN A 25 11.55 -4.07 -14.05
CA GLN A 25 11.45 -3.79 -15.48
C GLN A 25 10.02 -3.36 -15.86
N TRP A 26 9.00 -4.07 -15.36
CA TRP A 26 7.61 -3.69 -15.57
C TRP A 26 7.31 -2.30 -15.01
N LEU A 27 7.73 -2.00 -13.78
CA LEU A 27 7.48 -0.70 -13.15
C LEU A 27 8.17 0.44 -13.92
N LEU A 28 9.37 0.21 -14.45
CA LEU A 28 10.06 1.15 -15.33
C LEU A 28 9.27 1.38 -16.63
N GLN A 29 8.71 0.34 -17.25
CA GLN A 29 7.90 0.48 -18.45
C GLN A 29 6.53 1.12 -18.17
N TYR A 30 5.94 0.84 -17.02
CA TYR A 30 4.70 1.44 -16.56
C TYR A 30 4.88 2.94 -16.31
N SER A 31 5.93 3.32 -15.56
CA SER A 31 6.21 4.72 -15.19
C SER A 31 6.57 5.62 -16.37
N ARG A 32 6.94 5.05 -17.52
CA ARG A 32 7.09 5.78 -18.79
C ARG A 32 5.75 6.22 -19.40
N ARG A 33 4.65 5.57 -19.03
CA ARG A 33 3.31 5.75 -19.62
C ARG A 33 2.31 6.33 -18.64
N HIS A 34 2.49 6.06 -17.35
CA HIS A 34 1.55 6.43 -16.31
C HIS A 34 2.28 6.95 -15.07
N LEU A 35 1.59 7.81 -14.31
CA LEU A 35 2.02 8.19 -12.98
C LEU A 35 1.86 6.99 -12.03
N VAL A 36 2.84 6.82 -11.14
CA VAL A 36 2.80 5.83 -10.05
C VAL A 36 2.21 6.52 -8.85
N TYR A 37 0.91 6.33 -8.57
CA TYR A 37 0.30 6.94 -7.40
C TYR A 37 0.56 6.13 -6.13
N VAL A 38 0.70 6.80 -5.00
CA VAL A 38 0.81 6.22 -3.65
C VAL A 38 -0.07 7.01 -2.70
N SER A 39 -0.55 6.40 -1.63
CA SER A 39 -1.22 7.14 -0.56
C SER A 39 -0.20 7.91 0.28
N ALA A 40 -0.59 9.03 0.88
CA ALA A 40 0.22 9.70 1.91
C ALA A 40 0.58 8.74 3.08
N ILE A 41 -0.23 7.71 3.33
CA ILE A 41 0.09 6.66 4.32
C ILE A 41 1.27 5.80 3.87
N THR A 42 1.32 5.41 2.59
CA THR A 42 2.47 4.69 2.03
C THR A 42 3.76 5.50 2.19
N VAL A 43 3.69 6.82 1.95
CA VAL A 43 4.83 7.71 2.17
C VAL A 43 5.25 7.74 3.64
N LEU A 44 4.30 7.87 4.56
CA LEU A 44 4.56 7.81 6.00
C LEU A 44 5.26 6.50 6.39
N GLU A 45 4.78 5.35 5.91
CA GLU A 45 5.37 4.05 6.19
C GLU A 45 6.81 3.94 5.66
N ARG A 46 7.05 4.41 4.43
CA ARG A 46 8.37 4.38 3.79
C ARG A 46 9.37 5.27 4.52
N LEU A 47 9.00 6.52 4.83
CA LEU A 47 9.86 7.45 5.56
C LEU A 47 10.14 6.98 6.98
N THR A 48 9.14 6.40 7.67
CA THR A 48 9.31 5.79 8.99
C THR A 48 10.28 4.59 8.91
N GLY A 49 10.13 3.74 7.89
CA GLY A 49 11.02 2.61 7.65
C GLY A 49 12.47 3.03 7.41
N PHE A 50 12.70 4.11 6.65
CA PHE A 50 14.03 4.70 6.49
C PHE A 50 14.58 5.25 7.81
N GLY A 51 13.76 5.93 8.61
CA GLY A 51 14.15 6.45 9.92
C GLY A 51 14.61 5.36 10.88
N ILE A 52 13.83 4.27 10.99
CA ILE A 52 14.18 3.10 11.80
C ILE A 52 15.47 2.45 11.27
N ALA A 53 15.59 2.27 9.96
CA ALA A 53 16.77 1.68 9.35
C ALA A 53 18.03 2.52 9.60
N LEU A 54 17.93 3.85 9.55
CA LEU A 54 19.02 4.77 9.86
C LEU A 54 19.46 4.68 11.32
N ALA A 55 18.51 4.60 12.26
CA ALA A 55 18.81 4.47 13.68
C ALA A 55 19.57 3.17 14.01
N GLN A 56 19.50 2.17 13.14
CA GLN A 56 20.14 0.86 13.30
C GLN A 56 21.34 0.65 12.36
N ALA A 57 21.67 1.63 11.51
CA ALA A 57 22.67 1.47 10.47
C ALA A 57 24.10 1.70 10.98
N THR A 58 25.05 0.95 10.43
CA THR A 58 26.47 1.30 10.51
C THR A 58 26.75 2.58 9.70
N SER A 59 27.85 3.28 10.02
CA SER A 59 28.24 4.51 9.32
C SER A 59 28.33 4.34 7.80
N GLU A 60 28.81 3.18 7.34
CA GLU A 60 28.92 2.81 5.93
C GLU A 60 27.55 2.71 5.23
N ARG A 61 26.56 2.08 5.88
CA ARG A 61 25.23 1.87 5.31
C ARG A 61 24.31 3.08 5.45
N ALA A 62 24.57 3.94 6.43
CA ALA A 62 23.75 5.12 6.70
C ALA A 62 23.73 6.13 5.54
N GLY A 63 24.84 6.26 4.80
CA GLY A 63 24.92 7.13 3.62
C GLY A 63 23.94 6.71 2.52
N TRP A 64 23.92 5.42 2.20
CA TRP A 64 23.01 4.85 1.21
C TRP A 64 21.53 5.00 1.61
N ILE A 65 21.19 4.75 2.88
CA ILE A 65 19.80 4.87 3.36
C ILE A 65 19.32 6.32 3.31
N ARG A 66 20.17 7.30 3.69
CA ARG A 66 19.84 8.73 3.57
C ARG A 66 19.55 9.11 2.11
N SER A 67 20.40 8.69 1.18
CA SER A 67 20.19 8.97 -0.25
C SER A 67 18.88 8.39 -0.77
N MET A 68 18.52 7.16 -0.38
CA MET A 68 17.25 6.54 -0.75
C MET A 68 16.04 7.29 -0.18
N ARG A 69 16.12 7.74 1.09
CA ARG A 69 15.06 8.54 1.73
C ARG A 69 14.85 9.87 1.02
N ASP A 70 15.93 10.61 0.80
CA ASP A 70 15.87 11.95 0.22
C ASP A 70 15.38 11.91 -1.24
N SER A 71 15.74 10.86 -1.99
CA SER A 71 15.22 10.63 -3.35
C SER A 71 13.72 10.30 -3.36
N TYR A 72 13.21 9.61 -2.32
CA TYR A 72 11.78 9.29 -2.22
C TYR A 72 10.95 10.56 -1.98
N ASP A 73 11.46 11.49 -1.15
CA ASP A 73 10.80 12.75 -0.79
C ASP A 73 10.68 13.74 -1.97
N GLN A 74 11.64 13.71 -2.88
CA GLN A 74 11.71 14.63 -4.03
C GLN A 74 10.77 14.27 -5.20
N THR A 75 9.84 13.32 -5.04
CA THR A 75 9.00 12.83 -6.14
C THR A 75 7.62 13.53 -6.15
N PRO A 76 7.41 14.66 -6.86
CA PRO A 76 6.42 15.66 -6.47
C PRO A 76 4.99 15.43 -6.98
N ALA A 77 4.73 14.40 -7.79
CA ALA A 77 3.44 14.22 -8.49
C ALA A 77 2.95 12.77 -8.41
N ARG A 78 2.78 12.25 -7.19
CA ARG A 78 2.44 10.83 -6.93
C ARG A 78 1.64 10.59 -5.65
N VAL A 79 1.59 11.55 -4.74
CA VAL A 79 1.03 11.32 -3.40
C VAL A 79 -0.42 11.77 -3.33
N LEU A 80 -1.32 10.83 -3.07
CA LEU A 80 -2.74 11.09 -2.88
C LEU A 80 -3.02 11.41 -1.41
N PRO A 81 -3.69 12.54 -1.11
CA PRO A 81 -3.90 12.98 0.26
C PRO A 81 -5.00 12.17 0.96
N VAL A 82 -4.92 12.12 2.30
CA VAL A 82 -5.99 11.57 3.15
C VAL A 82 -6.93 12.72 3.52
N HIS A 83 -7.97 12.93 2.71
CA HIS A 83 -9.01 13.93 2.96
C HIS A 83 -10.28 13.29 3.56
N HIS A 84 -11.29 14.11 3.90
CA HIS A 84 -12.49 13.68 4.62
C HIS A 84 -13.20 12.45 4.03
N ALA A 85 -13.28 12.34 2.69
CA ALA A 85 -13.93 11.18 2.06
C ALA A 85 -13.14 9.88 2.25
N VAL A 86 -11.80 9.95 2.19
CA VAL A 86 -10.92 8.82 2.51
C VAL A 86 -11.07 8.42 3.97
N VAL A 87 -11.07 9.39 4.89
CA VAL A 87 -11.25 9.14 6.33
C VAL A 87 -12.60 8.49 6.61
N ARG A 88 -13.67 8.98 5.99
CA ARG A 88 -15.01 8.39 6.13
C ARG A 88 -15.04 6.94 5.65
N ALA A 89 -14.56 6.66 4.44
CA ALA A 89 -14.52 5.30 3.91
C ALA A 89 -13.64 4.37 4.77
N ALA A 90 -12.49 4.86 5.25
CA ALA A 90 -11.62 4.10 6.14
C ALA A 90 -12.31 3.78 7.48
N ALA A 91 -13.03 4.74 8.07
CA ALA A 91 -13.76 4.51 9.33
C ALA A 91 -14.83 3.43 9.17
N GLU A 92 -15.60 3.45 8.08
CA GLU A 92 -16.60 2.42 7.78
C GLU A 92 -15.95 1.03 7.62
N LEU A 93 -14.82 0.94 6.90
CA LEU A 93 -14.07 -0.29 6.75
C LEU A 93 -13.49 -0.80 8.08
N ILE A 94 -12.98 0.09 8.94
CA ILE A 94 -12.50 -0.27 10.29
C ILE A 94 -13.64 -0.84 11.14
N CYS A 95 -14.85 -0.28 11.06
CA CYS A 95 -16.01 -0.81 11.77
C CYS A 95 -16.44 -2.19 11.26
N LEU A 96 -16.31 -2.44 9.96
CA LEU A 96 -16.66 -3.73 9.35
C LEU A 96 -15.58 -4.80 9.60
N VAL A 97 -14.31 -4.40 9.59
CA VAL A 97 -13.14 -5.29 9.67
C VAL A 97 -12.12 -4.71 10.66
N PRO A 98 -12.42 -4.75 11.97
CA PRO A 98 -11.58 -4.10 12.99
C PRO A 98 -10.22 -4.77 13.19
N ASP A 99 -10.13 -6.06 12.90
CA ASP A 99 -8.93 -6.88 13.09
C ASP A 99 -8.36 -7.34 11.75
N ALA A 100 -7.03 -7.33 11.63
CA ALA A 100 -6.35 -7.90 10.48
C ALA A 100 -6.62 -9.40 10.37
N PRO A 101 -6.70 -9.96 9.14
CA PRO A 101 -6.73 -11.40 8.95
C PRO A 101 -5.55 -12.09 9.64
N SER A 102 -5.77 -13.27 10.20
CA SER A 102 -4.72 -14.05 10.89
C SER A 102 -3.52 -14.30 9.97
N PRO A 103 -2.27 -14.08 10.45
CA PRO A 103 -1.10 -14.31 9.61
C PRO A 103 -0.99 -15.81 9.25
N PRO A 104 -0.46 -16.15 8.08
CA PRO A 104 -0.13 -17.54 7.76
C PRO A 104 0.89 -18.08 8.78
N VAL A 105 0.76 -19.38 9.10
CA VAL A 105 1.51 -20.07 10.18
C VAL A 105 3.04 -19.93 10.05
N SER A 106 3.54 -19.71 8.84
CA SER A 106 4.97 -19.55 8.51
C SER A 106 5.57 -18.17 8.82
N ALA A 107 4.75 -17.14 9.09
CA ALA A 107 5.21 -15.77 9.32
C ALA A 107 5.56 -15.46 10.80
N ARG A 108 5.59 -16.47 11.69
CA ARG A 108 5.88 -16.37 13.13
C ARG A 108 7.27 -15.80 13.50
N ARG A 109 8.10 -15.37 12.53
CA ARG A 109 9.50 -15.01 12.76
C ARG A 109 9.76 -13.59 13.31
N ARG A 110 8.72 -12.79 13.58
CA ARG A 110 8.84 -11.58 14.41
C ARG A 110 7.63 -11.51 15.33
N ALA A 111 7.87 -11.37 16.64
CA ALA A 111 6.83 -11.07 17.61
C ALA A 111 6.37 -9.62 17.40
N GLU A 112 5.56 -9.37 16.37
CA GLU A 112 4.85 -8.11 16.22
C GLU A 112 3.90 -7.97 17.41
N SER A 113 3.94 -6.82 18.10
CA SER A 113 3.01 -6.56 19.19
C SER A 113 1.58 -6.45 18.63
N LYS A 114 0.57 -6.81 19.45
CA LYS A 114 -0.84 -6.65 19.07
C LYS A 114 -1.14 -5.21 18.61
N ALA A 115 -0.58 -4.22 19.31
CA ALA A 115 -0.74 -2.81 18.97
C ALA A 115 -0.09 -2.46 17.62
N GLY A 116 1.11 -2.96 17.34
CA GLY A 116 1.79 -2.78 16.05
C GLY A 116 0.98 -3.36 14.89
N ARG A 117 0.42 -4.55 15.08
CA ARG A 117 -0.43 -5.21 14.08
C ARG A 117 -1.71 -4.44 13.78
N ILE A 118 -2.38 -3.91 14.79
CA ILE A 118 -3.58 -3.07 14.63
C ILE A 118 -3.23 -1.76 13.91
N ALA A 119 -2.09 -1.14 14.26
CA ALA A 119 -1.66 0.10 13.61
C ALA A 119 -1.40 -0.12 12.12
N ARG A 120 -0.63 -1.17 11.75
CA ARG A 120 -0.39 -1.55 10.35
C ARG A 120 -1.71 -1.82 9.62
N TRP A 121 -2.60 -2.57 10.25
CA TRP A 121 -3.91 -2.87 9.66
C TRP A 121 -4.72 -1.62 9.34
N ARG A 122 -4.72 -0.64 10.24
CA ARG A 122 -5.40 0.64 10.00
C ARG A 122 -4.75 1.42 8.86
N PHE A 123 -3.43 1.33 8.69
CA PHE A 123 -2.76 1.92 7.52
C PHE A 123 -3.16 1.22 6.22
N ASP A 124 -3.17 -0.11 6.19
CA ASP A 124 -3.66 -0.89 5.04
C ASP A 124 -5.11 -0.47 4.68
N ILE A 125 -5.99 -0.30 5.68
CA ILE A 125 -7.37 0.17 5.46
C ILE A 125 -7.40 1.58 4.87
N VAL A 126 -6.58 2.53 5.35
CA VAL A 126 -6.56 3.89 4.81
C VAL A 126 -6.01 3.91 3.37
N ILE A 127 -5.04 3.06 3.04
CA ILE A 127 -4.54 2.88 1.67
C ILE A 127 -5.66 2.35 0.77
N ALA A 128 -6.39 1.33 1.21
CA ALA A 128 -7.54 0.77 0.49
C ALA A 128 -8.69 1.78 0.32
N ALA A 129 -8.97 2.59 1.34
CA ALA A 129 -9.93 3.67 1.25
C ALA A 129 -9.48 4.76 0.27
N THR A 130 -8.17 5.05 0.21
CA THR A 130 -7.62 5.99 -0.77
C THR A 130 -7.85 5.49 -2.18
N SER A 131 -7.56 4.21 -2.47
CA SER A 131 -7.77 3.64 -3.80
C SER A 131 -9.25 3.63 -4.19
N LEU A 132 -10.12 3.28 -3.25
CA LEU A 132 -11.57 3.26 -3.44
C LEU A 132 -12.14 4.65 -3.77
N VAL A 133 -11.79 5.67 -2.97
CA VAL A 133 -12.27 7.05 -3.16
C VAL A 133 -11.76 7.68 -4.44
N GLN A 134 -10.51 7.37 -4.82
CA GLN A 134 -9.92 7.87 -6.06
C GLN A 134 -10.33 7.04 -7.30
N GLY A 135 -11.07 5.94 -7.08
CA GLY A 135 -11.48 5.04 -8.15
C GLY A 135 -10.29 4.36 -8.84
N LEU A 136 -9.13 4.23 -8.19
CA LEU A 136 -7.92 3.64 -8.77
C LEU A 136 -7.78 2.17 -8.37
N PRO A 137 -7.35 1.28 -9.28
CA PRO A 137 -6.92 -0.06 -8.91
C PRO A 137 -5.77 -0.01 -7.90
N LEU A 138 -5.87 -0.83 -6.86
CA LEU A 138 -4.83 -0.99 -5.84
C LEU A 138 -3.88 -2.12 -6.23
N VAL A 139 -2.62 -1.78 -6.46
CA VAL A 139 -1.54 -2.75 -6.65
C VAL A 139 -0.98 -3.13 -5.29
N HIS A 140 -0.95 -4.42 -4.97
CA HIS A 140 -0.48 -4.95 -3.68
C HIS A 140 0.27 -6.26 -3.86
N ASN A 141 0.99 -6.69 -2.81
CA ASN A 141 1.57 -8.03 -2.73
C ASN A 141 0.97 -8.87 -1.58
N ASN A 142 0.02 -8.33 -0.83
CA ASN A 142 -0.63 -9.00 0.29
C ASN A 142 -2.09 -9.33 -0.05
N SER A 143 -2.35 -10.52 -0.58
CA SER A 143 -3.68 -10.84 -1.12
C SER A 143 -4.75 -11.01 -0.05
N ARG A 144 -4.43 -11.63 1.08
CA ARG A 144 -5.44 -11.94 2.10
C ARG A 144 -6.04 -10.68 2.74
N ASP A 145 -5.20 -9.68 2.96
CA ASP A 145 -5.56 -8.47 3.71
C ASP A 145 -6.57 -7.61 2.93
N PHE A 146 -6.29 -7.28 1.67
CA PHE A 146 -7.17 -6.45 0.86
C PHE A 146 -8.43 -7.18 0.37
N GLU A 147 -8.37 -8.51 0.22
CA GLU A 147 -9.55 -9.29 -0.17
C GLU A 147 -10.66 -9.24 0.87
N VAL A 148 -10.31 -9.30 2.16
CA VAL A 148 -11.30 -9.17 3.24
C VAL A 148 -11.98 -7.79 3.21
N LEU A 149 -11.25 -6.73 2.85
CA LEU A 149 -11.84 -5.39 2.67
C LEU A 149 -12.77 -5.33 1.45
N ARG A 150 -12.38 -5.94 0.33
CA ARG A 150 -13.20 -6.04 -0.88
C ARG A 150 -14.51 -6.79 -0.61
N GLU A 151 -14.44 -7.90 0.12
CA GLU A 151 -15.61 -8.68 0.53
C GLU A 151 -16.52 -7.90 1.49
N ALA A 152 -15.96 -7.16 2.44
CA ALA A 152 -16.73 -6.31 3.36
C ALA A 152 -17.47 -5.20 2.60
N LEU A 153 -16.80 -4.53 1.67
CA LEU A 153 -17.39 -3.52 0.78
C LEU A 153 -18.54 -4.10 -0.05
N ALA A 154 -18.34 -5.28 -0.66
CA ALA A 154 -19.33 -5.93 -1.49
C ALA A 154 -20.59 -6.37 -0.73
N ARG A 155 -20.44 -6.73 0.56
CA ARG A 155 -21.58 -7.12 1.43
C ARG A 155 -22.34 -5.93 2.01
N HIS A 156 -21.73 -4.76 2.06
CA HIS A 156 -22.29 -3.55 2.69
C HIS A 156 -22.21 -2.31 1.79
N PRO A 157 -22.65 -2.36 0.52
CA PRO A 157 -22.53 -1.23 -0.40
C PRO A 157 -23.25 0.03 0.08
N GLU A 158 -24.31 -0.12 0.88
CA GLU A 158 -25.08 0.98 1.48
C GLU A 158 -24.25 1.89 2.39
N ARG A 159 -23.16 1.38 2.97
CA ARG A 159 -22.24 2.16 3.83
C ARG A 159 -21.26 3.01 3.01
N PHE A 160 -21.18 2.79 1.70
CA PHE A 160 -20.21 3.42 0.80
C PHE A 160 -20.90 4.10 -0.40
N PRO A 161 -21.85 5.03 -0.16
CA PRO A 161 -22.65 5.63 -1.23
C PRO A 161 -21.75 6.38 -2.23
N GLY A 162 -21.94 6.08 -3.52
CA GLY A 162 -21.20 6.70 -4.61
C GLY A 162 -19.80 6.12 -4.86
N LEU A 163 -19.36 5.13 -4.08
CA LEU A 163 -18.09 4.43 -4.31
C LEU A 163 -18.32 3.15 -5.13
N GLY A 164 -17.41 2.88 -6.06
CA GLY A 164 -17.45 1.68 -6.91
C GLY A 164 -16.90 0.43 -6.22
N ALA A 165 -16.67 -0.62 -6.99
CA ALA A 165 -16.00 -1.81 -6.49
C ALA A 165 -14.50 -1.56 -6.25
N MET A 166 -13.95 -2.16 -5.19
CA MET A 166 -12.52 -2.17 -4.95
C MET A 166 -11.82 -3.08 -5.97
N ARG A 167 -10.98 -2.47 -6.82
CA ARG A 167 -10.21 -3.18 -7.84
C ARG A 167 -8.82 -3.49 -7.29
N LEU A 168 -8.49 -4.78 -7.24
CA LEU A 168 -7.23 -5.28 -6.67
C LEU A 168 -6.37 -5.91 -7.77
N LEU A 169 -5.09 -5.56 -7.81
CA LEU A 169 -4.10 -6.09 -8.75
C LEU A 169 -2.91 -6.63 -7.94
N ARG A 170 -2.59 -7.91 -8.07
CA ARG A 170 -1.42 -8.45 -7.38
C ARG A 170 -0.16 -8.22 -8.21
N CYS A 171 0.95 -7.93 -7.55
CA CYS A 171 2.22 -7.65 -8.22
C CYS A 171 2.71 -8.79 -9.13
N ILE A 172 2.40 -10.04 -8.80
CA ILE A 172 2.77 -11.21 -9.61
C ILE A 172 1.99 -11.29 -10.92
N ASP A 173 0.74 -10.83 -10.92
CA ASP A 173 -0.15 -10.87 -12.09
C ASP A 173 0.14 -9.71 -13.08
N LEU A 174 1.00 -8.75 -12.69
CA LEU A 174 1.36 -7.61 -13.54
C LEU A 174 2.46 -7.92 -14.56
N LYS A 175 3.21 -9.02 -14.39
CA LYS A 175 4.36 -9.33 -15.25
C LYS A 175 4.01 -10.23 -16.43
N GLU A 176 2.78 -10.76 -16.44
CA GLU A 176 2.25 -11.61 -17.51
C GLU A 176 1.72 -10.77 -18.69
#